data_AF-A0A964QBI9-F1
#
_entry.id   AF-A0A964QBI9-F1
#
_cell.length_a   1.000
_cell.length_b   1.000
_cell.length_c   1.000
_cell.angle_alpha   90.00
_cell.angle_beta   90.00
_cell.angle_gamma   90.00
#
_symmetry.space_group_name_H-M   'P 1'
#
loop_
_entity.id
_entity.type
_entity.pdbx_description
1 polymer ?
#
loop_
_entity_poly.entity_id
_entity_poly.type
_entity_poly.pdbx_seq_one_letter_code
_entity_poly.pdbx_strand_id
1 'polypeptide(L)'
;MTWECLTSASQTYIPRLQQNNIPQRVAMLHDKWIRIEGYMAFPLMLQQSSEILAMLNQWDGCCIGVPPTPYDAIEVKLAVPVKPGRRHTYNFGTVTGKFKVDPYLVENWLVGLYQLESASLQSDM
;
A
#
# COMPACT_ATOMS: atom_id res chain seq x y z
N MET A 1 10.74 6.67 -2.70
CA MET A 1 10.36 6.37 -1.31
C MET A 1 10.80 4.96 -1.00
N THR A 2 11.16 4.66 0.24
CA THR A 2 11.53 3.29 0.64
C THR A 2 10.53 2.73 1.63
N TRP A 3 10.40 1.41 1.66
CA TRP A 3 9.51 0.74 2.59
C TRP A 3 9.97 0.88 4.05
N GLU A 4 11.26 0.94 4.32
CA GLU A 4 11.80 1.14 5.67
C GLU A 4 11.33 2.47 6.27
N CYS A 5 11.14 3.50 5.45
CA CYS A 5 10.56 4.76 5.91
C CYS A 5 9.10 4.55 6.37
N LEU A 6 8.28 3.86 5.59
CA LEU A 6 6.87 3.65 5.87
C LEU A 6 6.62 2.66 7.01
N THR A 7 7.33 1.53 7.02
CA THR A 7 7.18 0.50 8.07
C THR A 7 7.58 1.00 9.44
N SER A 8 8.40 2.05 9.48
CA SER A 8 8.81 2.66 10.72
C SER A 8 7.69 3.31 11.53
N ALA A 9 6.52 3.56 10.94
CA ALA A 9 5.35 3.98 11.70
C ALA A 9 4.95 2.96 12.76
N SER A 10 5.24 1.67 12.56
CA SER A 10 5.00 0.61 13.55
C SER A 10 5.73 0.83 14.88
N GLN A 11 6.76 1.66 14.92
CA GLN A 11 7.56 1.94 16.12
C GLN A 11 6.86 2.91 17.09
N THR A 12 5.94 3.74 16.60
CA THR A 12 5.39 4.88 17.36
C THR A 12 3.89 5.12 17.16
N TYR A 13 3.30 4.46 16.15
CA TYR A 13 1.87 4.48 15.86
C TYR A 13 1.31 3.07 16.03
N ILE A 14 0.87 2.72 17.25
CA ILE A 14 0.18 1.49 17.61
C ILE A 14 -1.11 1.87 18.38
N PRO A 15 -2.24 2.11 17.68
CA PRO A 15 -3.46 2.65 18.29
C PRO A 15 -4.04 1.83 19.44
N ARG A 16 -4.00 0.49 19.33
CA ARG A 16 -4.43 -0.43 20.41
C ARG A 16 -3.64 -0.28 21.72
N LEU A 17 -2.43 0.29 21.66
CA LEU A 17 -1.59 0.59 22.82
C LEU A 17 -1.60 2.09 23.16
N GLN A 18 -2.52 2.86 22.59
CA GLN A 18 -2.61 4.32 22.72
C GLN A 18 -1.36 5.08 22.23
N GLN A 19 -0.53 4.43 21.42
CA GLN A 19 0.59 5.07 20.76
C GLN A 19 0.10 5.63 19.44
N ASN A 20 -0.15 6.94 19.37
CA ASN A 20 -0.81 7.57 18.21
C ASN A 20 0.12 8.53 17.46
N ASN A 21 1.43 8.39 17.64
CA ASN A 21 2.41 9.31 17.06
C ASN A 21 2.89 8.80 15.71
N ILE A 22 2.53 9.49 14.64
CA ILE A 22 3.07 9.22 13.31
C ILE A 22 4.49 9.80 13.22
N PRO A 23 5.53 9.03 12.85
CA PRO A 23 6.87 9.55 12.71
C PRO A 23 6.92 10.73 11.73
N GLN A 24 7.66 11.78 12.07
CA GLN A 24 7.69 12.99 11.26
C GLN A 24 8.20 12.75 9.83
N ARG A 25 9.13 11.81 9.64
CA ARG A 25 9.60 11.38 8.30
C ARG A 25 8.48 10.81 7.42
N VAL A 26 7.45 10.21 8.02
CA VAL A 26 6.26 9.71 7.31
C VAL A 26 5.25 10.84 7.14
N ALA A 27 4.99 11.61 8.20
CA ALA A 27 4.04 12.73 8.17
C ALA A 27 4.40 13.78 7.11
N MET A 28 5.68 14.07 6.90
CA MET A 28 6.16 15.01 5.85
C MET A 28 5.81 14.58 4.42
N LEU A 29 5.46 13.31 4.22
CA LEU A 29 5.09 12.75 2.93
C LEU A 29 3.60 12.92 2.62
N HIS A 30 2.78 13.27 3.63
CA HIS A 30 1.36 13.53 3.42
C HIS A 30 1.19 14.63 2.36
N ASP A 31 0.28 14.38 1.41
CA ASP A 31 0.01 15.20 0.22
C ASP A 31 1.19 15.36 -0.76
N LYS A 32 2.29 14.62 -0.60
CA LYS A 32 3.40 14.64 -1.56
C LYS A 32 3.21 13.58 -2.63
N TRP A 33 3.73 13.88 -3.82
CA TRP A 33 3.90 12.87 -4.86
C TRP A 33 5.07 11.96 -4.48
N ILE A 34 4.80 10.67 -4.36
CA ILE A 34 5.84 9.67 -4.09
C ILE A 34 5.87 8.64 -5.22
N ARG A 35 7.04 8.04 -5.38
CA ARG A 35 7.26 6.82 -6.16
C ARG A 35 7.71 5.72 -5.21
N ILE A 36 7.09 4.54 -5.31
CA ILE A 36 7.44 3.37 -4.53
C ILE A 36 7.40 2.12 -5.41
N GLU A 37 8.33 1.20 -5.16
CA GLU A 37 8.47 -0.07 -5.87
C GLU A 37 8.08 -1.20 -4.94
N GLY A 38 7.30 -2.17 -5.40
CA GLY A 38 6.83 -3.26 -4.56
C GLY A 38 5.98 -4.28 -5.30
N TYR A 39 5.40 -5.19 -4.53
CA TYR A 39 4.46 -6.18 -5.04
C TYR A 39 3.04 -5.58 -5.14
N MET A 40 2.29 -5.98 -6.16
CA MET A 40 0.95 -5.49 -6.43
C MET A 40 -0.06 -6.64 -6.33
N ALA A 41 -1.00 -6.53 -5.41
CA ALA A 41 -2.17 -7.39 -5.38
C ALA A 41 -3.34 -6.70 -6.09
N PHE A 42 -3.93 -7.42 -7.04
CA PHE A 42 -5.16 -7.04 -7.70
C PHE A 42 -6.32 -7.77 -7.03
N PRO A 43 -7.51 -7.14 -6.91
CA PRO A 43 -8.70 -7.84 -6.46
C PRO A 43 -8.96 -9.08 -7.34
N LEU A 44 -9.26 -10.20 -6.69
CA LEU A 44 -9.55 -11.45 -7.38
C LEU A 44 -10.82 -11.27 -8.24
N MET A 45 -10.85 -11.95 -9.39
CA MET A 45 -12.02 -12.03 -10.29
C MET A 45 -12.37 -10.76 -11.08
N LEU A 46 -11.60 -9.66 -10.99
CA LEU A 46 -11.80 -8.47 -11.82
C LEU A 46 -11.01 -8.53 -13.14
N GLN A 47 -11.62 -8.10 -14.25
CA GLN A 47 -10.93 -7.98 -15.54
C GLN A 47 -10.04 -6.74 -15.63
N GLN A 48 -10.40 -5.69 -14.90
CA GLN A 48 -9.67 -4.45 -14.77
C GLN A 48 -9.88 -3.94 -13.35
N SER A 49 -8.88 -3.28 -12.78
CA SER A 49 -9.00 -2.67 -11.45
C SER A 49 -8.51 -1.24 -11.47
N SER A 50 -9.29 -0.35 -10.85
CA SER A 50 -8.86 1.00 -10.46
C SER A 50 -8.26 1.03 -9.07
N GLU A 51 -8.36 -0.06 -8.31
CA GLU A 51 -7.91 -0.16 -6.93
C GLU A 51 -7.01 -1.38 -6.78
N ILE A 52 -5.80 -1.18 -6.27
CA ILE A 52 -4.82 -2.25 -6.06
C ILE A 52 -4.16 -2.05 -4.69
N LEU A 53 -3.50 -3.09 -4.20
CA LEU A 53 -2.69 -3.00 -2.98
C LEU A 53 -1.22 -3.08 -3.36
N ALA A 54 -0.46 -2.03 -3.05
CA ALA A 54 1.00 -2.07 -3.15
C ALA A 54 1.59 -2.53 -1.82
N MET A 55 2.54 -3.46 -1.84
CA MET A 55 3.03 -4.15 -0.65
C MET A 55 4.55 -4.32 -0.69
N LEU A 56 5.18 -4.33 0.49
CA LEU A 56 6.61 -4.64 0.64
C LEU A 56 6.92 -6.10 0.24
N ASN A 57 6.11 -7.04 0.73
CA ASN A 57 6.32 -8.47 0.53
C ASN A 57 5.26 -9.04 -0.42
N GLN A 58 5.61 -10.13 -1.11
CA GLN A 58 4.68 -10.83 -1.96
C GLN A 58 3.56 -11.47 -1.14
N TRP A 59 2.32 -11.18 -1.52
CA TRP A 59 1.14 -11.84 -0.99
C TRP A 59 0.06 -11.91 -2.09
N ASP A 60 -0.60 -13.06 -2.24
CA ASP A 60 -1.58 -13.28 -3.32
C ASP A 60 -3.03 -13.46 -2.82
N GLY A 61 -3.27 -13.27 -1.53
CA GLY A 61 -4.60 -13.38 -0.93
C GLY A 61 -5.07 -14.82 -0.67
N CYS A 62 -4.35 -15.85 -1.10
CA CYS A 62 -4.82 -17.23 -1.00
C CYS A 62 -3.76 -18.23 -0.52
N CYS A 63 -2.59 -18.27 -1.16
CA CYS A 63 -1.61 -19.35 -0.98
C CYS A 63 -0.15 -18.89 -0.85
N ILE A 64 0.17 -17.64 -1.18
CA ILE A 64 1.53 -17.11 -1.19
C ILE A 64 1.64 -15.99 -0.16
N GLY A 65 2.65 -16.10 0.71
CA GLY A 65 3.07 -15.04 1.62
C GLY A 65 2.23 -14.89 2.88
N VAL A 66 2.67 -13.98 3.74
CA VAL A 66 1.92 -13.53 4.91
C VAL A 66 1.14 -12.28 4.51
N PRO A 67 -0.15 -12.14 4.88
CA PRO A 67 -0.90 -10.91 4.63
C PRO A 67 -0.12 -9.70 5.14
N PRO A 68 -0.06 -8.61 4.36
CA PRO A 68 0.64 -7.42 4.82
C PRO A 68 -0.07 -6.80 6.03
N THR A 69 0.70 -6.11 6.83
CA THR A 69 0.21 -5.21 7.86
C THR A 69 -0.15 -3.83 7.26
N PRO A 70 -0.86 -2.97 8.00
CA PRO A 70 -1.10 -1.60 7.55
C PRO A 70 0.17 -0.77 7.35
N TYR A 71 1.31 -1.18 7.93
CA TYR A 71 2.57 -0.43 7.84
C TYR A 71 3.40 -0.77 6.61
N ASP A 72 3.15 -1.94 6.00
CA ASP A 72 3.87 -2.45 4.83
C ASP A 72 2.94 -2.71 3.63
N ALA A 73 1.77 -2.06 3.64
CA ALA A 73 0.85 -1.97 2.51
C ALA A 73 0.37 -0.52 2.28
N ILE A 74 0.05 -0.21 1.03
CA ILE A 74 -0.54 1.05 0.59
C ILE A 74 -1.75 0.73 -0.29
N GLU A 75 -2.90 1.27 0.06
CA GLU A 75 -4.10 1.22 -0.78
C GLU A 75 -3.94 2.20 -1.94
N VAL A 76 -3.94 1.70 -3.17
CA VAL A 76 -3.66 2.51 -4.36
C VAL A 76 -4.92 2.69 -5.18
N LYS A 77 -5.28 3.94 -5.43
CA LYS A 77 -6.32 4.33 -6.38
C LYS A 77 -5.68 4.85 -7.67
N LEU A 78 -5.76 4.03 -8.72
CA LEU A 78 -5.21 4.32 -10.03
C LEU A 78 -6.04 5.37 -10.76
N ALA A 79 -5.37 6.30 -11.45
CA ALA A 79 -6.01 7.29 -12.31
C ALA A 79 -6.68 6.64 -13.53
N VAL A 80 -6.13 5.51 -14.00
CA VAL A 80 -6.66 4.72 -15.12
C VAL A 80 -6.70 3.25 -14.69
N PRO A 81 -7.82 2.53 -14.90
CA PRO A 81 -7.90 1.11 -14.59
C PRO A 81 -6.86 0.28 -15.35
N VAL A 82 -6.23 -0.67 -14.65
CA VAL A 82 -5.23 -1.58 -15.23
C VAL A 82 -5.77 -3.01 -15.22
N LYS A 83 -5.48 -3.76 -16.28
CA LYS A 83 -5.80 -5.19 -16.34
C LYS A 83 -4.80 -5.97 -15.48
N PRO A 84 -5.26 -6.86 -14.58
CA PRO A 84 -4.35 -7.79 -13.92
C PRO A 84 -3.58 -8.59 -14.97
N GLY A 85 -2.33 -8.93 -14.65
CA GLY A 85 -1.51 -9.79 -15.51
C GLY A 85 -2.04 -11.20 -15.57
N ARG A 86 -1.30 -12.08 -16.24
CA ARG A 86 -1.64 -13.51 -16.24
C ARG A 86 -1.71 -14.03 -14.80
N ARG A 87 -2.64 -14.93 -14.55
CA ARG A 87 -2.82 -15.59 -13.25
C ARG A 87 -1.48 -16.18 -12.78
N HIS A 88 -1.10 -15.90 -11.53
CA HIS A 88 0.17 -16.34 -10.91
C HIS A 88 1.46 -15.70 -11.44
N THR A 89 1.38 -14.58 -12.17
CA THR A 89 2.59 -13.81 -12.51
C THR A 89 3.03 -12.98 -11.30
N TYR A 90 4.35 -12.85 -11.11
CA TYR A 90 4.91 -11.94 -10.12
C TYR A 90 4.56 -10.51 -10.49
N ASN A 91 3.57 -9.93 -9.81
CA ASN A 91 3.18 -8.55 -10.04
C ASN A 91 4.10 -7.64 -9.22
N PHE A 92 5.34 -7.45 -9.69
CA PHE A 92 6.22 -6.42 -9.15
C PHE A 92 6.13 -5.18 -10.04
N GLY A 93 6.14 -4.00 -9.44
CA GLY A 93 6.06 -2.77 -10.20
C GLY A 93 6.35 -1.53 -9.39
N THR A 94 6.39 -0.42 -10.12
CA THR A 94 6.53 0.93 -9.58
C THR A 94 5.17 1.61 -9.61
N VAL A 95 4.73 2.16 -8.48
CA VAL A 95 3.57 3.04 -8.44
C VAL A 95 4.00 4.46 -8.06
N THR A 96 3.48 5.44 -8.80
CA THR A 96 3.66 6.86 -8.51
C THR A 96 2.30 7.51 -8.31
N GLY A 97 2.13 8.31 -7.27
CA GLY A 97 0.86 8.98 -6.98
C GLY A 97 0.95 9.96 -5.81
N LYS A 98 -0.18 10.59 -5.47
CA LYS A 98 -0.29 11.50 -4.33
C LYS A 98 -0.50 10.71 -3.04
N PHE A 99 0.48 10.75 -2.15
CA PHE A 99 0.50 9.97 -0.92
C PHE A 99 -0.35 10.61 0.16
N LYS A 100 -1.14 9.79 0.85
CA LYS A 100 -1.89 10.16 2.04
C LYS A 100 -1.53 9.23 3.17
N VAL A 101 -1.25 9.86 4.32
CA VAL A 101 -1.25 9.18 5.60
C VAL A 101 -2.65 9.37 6.17
N ASP A 102 -3.45 8.31 6.16
CA ASP A 102 -4.87 8.31 6.50
C ASP A 102 -5.21 7.04 7.30
N PRO A 103 -5.01 7.06 8.64
CA PRO A 103 -5.24 5.89 9.48
C PRO A 103 -6.71 5.48 9.49
N TYR A 104 -6.99 4.27 9.04
CA TYR A 104 -8.31 3.65 9.11
C TYR A 104 -8.38 2.71 10.31
N LEU A 105 -9.21 3.07 11.29
CA LEU A 105 -9.38 2.35 12.55
C LEU A 105 -10.76 1.70 12.62
N VAL A 106 -10.80 0.45 13.03
CA VAL A 106 -12.02 -0.22 13.50
C VAL A 106 -11.86 -0.43 15.00
N GLU A 107 -12.63 0.32 15.80
CA GLU A 107 -12.35 0.53 17.22
C GLU A 107 -10.92 1.05 17.41
N ASN A 108 -10.02 0.27 18.03
CA ASN A 108 -8.61 0.60 18.19
C ASN A 108 -7.68 -0.24 17.31
N TRP A 109 -8.23 -1.02 16.38
CA TRP A 109 -7.47 -1.83 15.44
C TRP A 109 -7.16 -1.04 14.18
N LEU A 110 -5.87 -0.90 13.87
CA LEU A 110 -5.41 -0.31 12.62
C LEU A 110 -5.61 -1.30 11.49
N VAL A 111 -6.44 -0.93 10.51
CA VAL A 111 -6.77 -1.76 9.34
C VAL A 111 -6.05 -1.25 8.09
N GLY A 112 -5.91 0.07 7.96
CA GLY A 112 -5.17 0.73 6.87
C GLY A 112 -4.47 1.98 7.39
N LEU A 113 -3.38 2.39 6.75
CA LEU A 113 -2.61 3.56 7.18
C LEU A 113 -2.23 4.48 6.04
N TYR A 114 -1.99 3.91 4.86
CA TYR A 114 -1.47 4.62 3.72
C TYR A 114 -2.38 4.46 2.51
N GLN A 115 -2.63 5.58 1.84
CA GLN A 115 -3.30 5.61 0.56
C GLN A 115 -2.43 6.31 -0.48
N LEU A 116 -2.60 5.95 -1.74
CA LEU A 116 -1.97 6.59 -2.87
C LEU A 116 -3.02 6.89 -3.93
N GLU A 117 -3.29 8.17 -4.15
CA GLU A 117 -4.33 8.64 -5.07
C GLU A 117 -3.75 9.11 -6.40
N SER A 118 -4.62 9.18 -7.42
CA SER A 118 -4.26 9.61 -8.78
C SER A 118 -3.04 8.86 -9.31
N ALA A 119 -2.96 7.57 -8.98
CA ALA A 119 -1.73 6.82 -9.16
C ALA A 119 -1.58 6.27 -10.57
N SER A 120 -0.35 6.15 -11.03
CA SER A 120 0.06 5.44 -12.24
C SER A 120 0.92 4.24 -11.86
N LEU A 121 0.56 3.07 -12.37
CA LEU A 121 1.36 1.84 -12.25
C LEU A 121 2.23 1.68 -13.49
N GLN A 122 3.54 1.54 -13.29
CA GLN A 122 4.49 1.04 -14.27
C GLN A 122 4.93 -0.35 -13.81
N SER A 123 4.50 -1.38 -14.51
CA SER A 123 4.87 -2.76 -14.21
C SER A 123 5.58 -3.39 -15.41
N ASP A 124 6.45 -4.35 -15.14
CA ASP A 124 7.17 -5.12 -16.18
C ASP A 124 6.29 -6.26 -16.75
N MET A 125 4.97 -6.05 -16.78
CA MET A 125 3.95 -7.09 -17.08
C MET A 125 3.74 -7.33 -18.57
#